data_AF-A0A344LJY6-F1
#
_entry.id   AF-A0A344LJY6-F1
#
_cell.length_a   1.000
_cell.length_b   1.000
_cell.length_c   1.000
_cell.angle_alpha   90.00
_cell.angle_beta   90.00
_cell.angle_gamma   90.00
#
_symmetry.space_group_name_H-M   'P 1'
#
loop_
_entity.id
_entity.type
_entity.pdbx_description
1 polymer ?
#
loop_
_entity_poly.entity_id
_entity_poly.type
_entity_poly.pdbx_seq_one_letter_code
_entity_poly.pdbx_strand_id
1 'polypeptide(L)'
;MPANHHRGPIGWLRDHVARFSNGEDHRRRRALVTDLLAGIDPARLNHTTTPVAALADALGIPADPADVAEVARVYHPHLTPDPAAEQALTRLVDACGGTWDEPTAAKICLLVQARAGLAGPVRVTRRQALDGRVVELDLLEAGLPFGAGPHECPGQAHVAALTGFAALHHAETPLLLPNAWDYASAAALHDAGFPAIGTTSLGVAATHGLPDGGGHTRAETVALARSLSRLPCPITVDIEAGFSEDPGEVADLAAELVSIGIAGINLEDSRPGGLAEPDQHAALVKAVKTRAPSLFVNARTDTHWLTSTPPPLSHTLDRARRYVEAGADGIFVPGLTDPADIAAVVGGIPVPINVLYSPGLDYTGLVVGRVSLGSLLYRAALHAATGVARSIRNGEPIPDGIPGYQDVTRLIP
;
A
#
# COMPACT_ATOMS: atom_id res chain seq x y z
N MET A 1 21.54 -26.18 34.77
CA MET A 1 21.22 -24.78 34.41
C MET A 1 22.39 -24.23 33.63
N PRO A 2 22.26 -23.84 32.35
CA PRO A 2 23.32 -23.10 31.70
C PRO A 2 23.08 -21.59 31.86
N ALA A 3 24.16 -20.90 32.24
CA ALA A 3 24.26 -19.47 32.40
C ALA A 3 24.09 -18.75 31.05
N ASN A 4 23.23 -17.74 30.99
CA ASN A 4 23.31 -16.70 29.97
C ASN A 4 23.42 -15.33 30.65
N HIS A 5 24.45 -14.59 30.28
CA HIS A 5 24.84 -13.32 30.89
C HIS A 5 23.82 -12.21 30.57
N HIS A 6 23.15 -11.67 31.58
CA HIS A 6 22.41 -10.40 31.44
C HIS A 6 23.39 -9.26 31.12
N ARG A 7 23.39 -8.79 29.87
CA ARG A 7 24.07 -7.55 29.44
C ARG A 7 23.04 -6.43 29.24
N GLY A 8 22.50 -5.93 30.35
CA GLY A 8 21.59 -4.76 30.37
C GLY A 8 20.18 -5.01 29.81
N PRO A 9 19.27 -4.04 30.00
CA PRO A 9 17.93 -4.04 29.40
C PRO A 9 17.87 -4.49 27.93
N ILE A 10 18.72 -3.95 27.04
CA ILE A 10 18.67 -4.27 25.61
C ILE A 10 19.03 -5.74 25.37
N GLY A 11 19.99 -6.28 26.14
CA GLY A 11 20.30 -7.71 26.16
C GLY A 11 19.08 -8.55 26.57
N TRP A 12 18.38 -8.14 27.63
CA TRP A 12 17.14 -8.79 28.05
C TRP A 12 16.09 -8.81 26.93
N LEU A 13 15.82 -7.67 26.26
CA LEU A 13 14.82 -7.63 25.19
C LEU A 13 15.18 -8.61 24.07
N ARG A 14 16.44 -8.62 23.64
CA ARG A 14 16.91 -9.53 22.57
C ARG A 14 16.75 -11.00 22.95
N ASP A 15 16.98 -11.35 24.21
CA ASP A 15 16.87 -12.73 24.70
C ASP A 15 15.42 -13.22 24.81
N HIS A 16 14.43 -12.32 24.85
CA HIS A 16 13.02 -12.64 25.11
C HIS A 16 12.09 -12.45 23.90
N VAL A 17 12.62 -12.11 22.73
CA VAL A 17 11.82 -11.92 21.50
C VAL A 17 11.92 -13.09 20.54
N ALA A 18 10.85 -13.33 19.79
CA ALA A 18 10.79 -14.40 18.78
C ALA A 18 11.90 -14.25 17.72
N ARG A 19 12.22 -13.01 17.33
CA ARG A 19 13.16 -12.67 16.24
C ARG A 19 14.56 -13.25 16.41
N PHE A 20 15.04 -13.40 17.64
CA PHE A 20 16.39 -13.90 17.95
C PHE A 20 16.38 -15.27 18.62
N SER A 21 15.27 -16.00 18.51
CA SER A 21 15.08 -17.32 19.11
C SER A 21 14.78 -18.38 18.05
N ASN A 22 14.98 -19.65 18.43
CA ASN A 22 14.74 -20.82 17.58
C ASN A 22 13.97 -21.89 18.37
N GLY A 23 13.48 -22.93 17.68
CA GLY A 23 12.87 -24.09 18.32
C GLY A 23 11.60 -23.77 19.11
N GLU A 24 11.50 -24.28 20.33
CA GLU A 24 10.32 -24.12 21.18
C GLU A 24 10.14 -22.71 21.73
N ASP A 25 11.25 -22.06 22.11
CA ASP A 25 11.21 -20.65 22.55
C ASP A 25 10.70 -19.73 21.44
N HIS A 26 11.10 -19.99 20.19
CA HIS A 26 10.56 -19.25 19.04
C HIS A 26 9.06 -19.42 18.90
N ARG A 27 8.56 -20.66 18.96
CA ARG A 27 7.11 -20.93 18.86
C ARG A 27 6.34 -20.24 19.98
N ARG A 28 6.80 -20.34 21.23
CA ARG A 28 6.18 -19.72 22.40
C ARG A 28 6.13 -18.19 22.27
N ARG A 29 7.26 -17.55 21.95
CA ARG A 29 7.36 -16.09 21.83
C ARG A 29 6.63 -15.55 20.61
N ARG A 30 6.58 -16.32 19.52
CA ARG A 30 5.82 -15.98 18.31
C ARG A 30 4.31 -16.04 18.57
N ALA A 31 3.84 -17.02 19.35
CA ALA A 31 2.43 -17.11 19.72
C ALA A 31 1.98 -15.82 20.45
N LEU A 32 2.77 -15.33 21.41
CA LEU A 32 2.49 -14.05 22.09
C LEU A 32 2.33 -12.88 21.12
N VAL A 33 3.23 -12.75 20.15
CA VAL A 33 3.15 -11.70 19.12
C VAL A 33 1.91 -11.85 18.25
N THR A 34 1.58 -13.10 17.87
CA THR A 34 0.42 -13.40 17.02
C THR A 34 -0.89 -13.10 17.75
N ASP A 35 -0.98 -13.46 19.02
CA ASP A 35 -2.16 -13.20 19.86
C ASP A 35 -2.37 -11.69 20.08
N LEU A 36 -1.30 -10.93 20.31
CA LEU A 36 -1.36 -9.47 20.41
C LEU A 36 -1.88 -8.84 19.11
N LEU A 37 -1.36 -9.27 17.95
CA LEU A 37 -1.78 -8.77 16.65
C LEU A 37 -3.21 -9.19 16.30
N ALA A 38 -3.64 -10.40 16.66
CA ALA A 38 -5.01 -10.86 16.45
C ALA A 38 -6.04 -10.03 17.24
N GLY A 39 -5.63 -9.42 18.36
CA GLY A 39 -6.44 -8.47 19.12
C GLY A 39 -6.53 -7.07 18.49
N ILE A 40 -5.75 -6.78 17.45
CA ILE A 40 -5.74 -5.49 16.75
C ILE A 40 -6.37 -5.68 15.38
N ASP A 41 -7.48 -5.02 15.13
CA ASP A 41 -8.06 -4.92 13.80
C ASP A 41 -7.23 -3.93 12.94
N PRO A 42 -6.55 -4.39 11.86
CA PRO A 42 -5.77 -3.51 10.99
C PRO A 42 -6.59 -2.35 10.43
N ALA A 43 -7.88 -2.56 10.20
CA ALA A 43 -8.80 -1.56 9.65
C ALA A 43 -9.01 -0.36 10.60
N ARG A 44 -8.72 -0.54 11.90
CA ARG A 44 -8.86 0.50 12.93
C ARG A 44 -7.56 1.24 13.21
N LEU A 45 -6.45 0.85 12.57
CA LEU A 45 -5.17 1.53 12.73
C LEU A 45 -5.21 2.88 11.99
N ASN A 46 -4.94 3.95 12.74
CA ASN A 46 -5.02 5.29 12.19
C ASN A 46 -3.77 5.65 11.34
N HIS A 47 -3.94 5.62 10.02
CA HIS A 47 -2.91 5.96 9.04
C HIS A 47 -2.47 7.44 9.06
N THR A 48 -3.17 8.33 9.76
CA THR A 48 -2.76 9.75 9.90
C THR A 48 -1.73 9.98 11.00
N THR A 49 -1.34 8.94 11.74
CA THR A 49 -0.34 8.99 12.80
C THR A 49 0.88 8.14 12.45
N THR A 50 1.99 8.30 13.17
CA THR A 50 3.17 7.45 12.89
C THR A 50 2.85 5.98 13.21
N PRO A 51 3.44 4.99 12.51
CA PRO A 51 3.20 3.57 12.77
C PRO A 51 3.35 3.16 14.24
N VAL A 52 4.36 3.73 14.91
CA VAL A 52 4.62 3.49 16.33
C VAL A 52 3.49 4.04 17.19
N ALA A 53 3.01 5.26 16.91
CA ALA A 53 1.92 5.87 17.68
C ALA A 53 0.59 5.13 17.49
N ALA A 54 0.22 4.81 16.25
CA ALA A 54 -1.00 4.05 15.96
C ALA A 54 -0.99 2.66 16.62
N LEU A 55 0.15 1.96 16.59
CA LEU A 55 0.28 0.64 17.20
C LEU A 55 0.32 0.71 18.74
N ALA A 56 0.97 1.73 19.31
CA ALA A 56 0.98 1.95 20.75
C ALA A 56 -0.43 2.22 21.29
N ASP A 57 -1.22 3.06 20.61
CA ASP A 57 -2.62 3.34 20.94
C ASP A 57 -3.48 2.07 20.87
N ALA A 58 -3.35 1.31 19.77
CA ALA A 58 -4.08 0.05 19.60
C ALA A 58 -3.74 -1.01 20.66
N LEU A 59 -2.50 -1.01 21.16
CA LEU A 59 -2.05 -1.88 22.25
C LEU A 59 -2.36 -1.32 23.66
N GLY A 60 -2.86 -0.08 23.76
CA GLY A 60 -3.10 0.61 25.03
C GLY A 60 -1.81 0.91 25.80
N ILE A 61 -0.70 1.15 25.11
CA ILE A 61 0.61 1.41 25.70
C ILE A 61 0.91 2.92 25.61
N PRO A 62 1.07 3.64 26.73
CA PRO A 62 1.46 5.05 26.72
C PRO A 62 2.98 5.19 26.46
N ALA A 63 3.45 4.65 25.34
CA ALA A 63 4.87 4.68 24.96
C ALA A 63 5.23 6.00 24.27
N ASP A 64 6.38 6.58 24.64
CA ASP A 64 6.97 7.70 23.90
C ASP A 64 7.64 7.18 22.60
N PRO A 65 7.24 7.67 21.42
CA PRO A 65 7.89 7.30 20.16
C PRO A 65 9.40 7.56 20.12
N ALA A 66 9.91 8.54 20.90
CA ALA A 66 11.34 8.82 21.00
C ALA A 66 12.08 7.68 21.71
N ASP A 67 11.50 7.10 22.76
CA ASP A 67 12.08 5.95 23.46
C ASP A 67 12.13 4.71 22.56
N VAL A 68 11.07 4.48 21.78
CA VAL A 68 11.04 3.41 20.77
C VAL A 68 12.15 3.63 19.73
N ALA A 69 12.40 4.86 19.30
CA ALA A 69 13.44 5.19 18.35
C ALA A 69 14.86 4.92 18.90
N GLU A 70 15.13 5.26 20.16
CA GLU A 70 16.43 4.98 20.80
C GLU A 70 16.68 3.48 20.93
N VAL A 71 15.68 2.70 21.34
CA VAL A 71 15.80 1.24 21.41
C VAL A 71 15.99 0.64 20.02
N ALA A 72 15.22 1.08 19.02
CA ALA A 72 15.31 0.57 17.65
C ALA A 72 16.70 0.77 17.05
N ARG A 73 17.36 1.90 17.33
CA ARG A 73 18.72 2.21 16.84
C ARG A 73 19.76 1.16 17.21
N VAL A 74 19.61 0.53 18.37
CA VAL A 74 20.53 -0.51 18.86
C VAL A 74 19.84 -1.87 19.01
N TYR A 75 18.70 -2.12 18.35
CA TYR A 75 17.95 -3.35 18.58
C TYR A 75 18.67 -4.61 18.07
N HIS A 76 19.40 -4.51 16.95
CA HIS A 76 20.04 -5.67 16.34
C HIS A 76 21.28 -6.18 17.11
N PRO A 77 21.51 -7.51 17.22
CA PRO A 77 22.55 -8.08 18.08
C PRO A 77 24.00 -7.62 17.80
N HIS A 78 24.29 -7.21 16.57
CA HIS A 78 25.62 -6.73 16.16
C HIS A 78 25.89 -5.26 16.54
N LEU A 79 24.87 -4.55 17.05
CA LEU A 79 24.98 -3.18 17.51
C LEU A 79 25.23 -3.14 19.02
N THR A 80 26.11 -2.26 19.44
CA THR A 80 26.46 -2.07 20.85
C THR A 80 25.42 -1.17 21.54
N PRO A 81 24.72 -1.65 22.59
CA PRO A 81 23.83 -0.80 23.39
C PRO A 81 24.60 0.33 24.06
N ASP A 82 23.96 1.48 24.22
CA ASP A 82 24.48 2.62 24.97
C ASP A 82 23.50 3.05 26.07
N PRO A 83 23.93 3.89 27.04
CA PRO A 83 23.10 4.24 28.18
C PRO A 83 21.75 4.88 27.82
N ALA A 84 21.65 5.59 26.69
CA ALA A 84 20.40 6.22 26.27
C ALA A 84 19.36 5.16 25.89
N ALA A 85 19.75 4.17 25.09
CA ALA A 85 18.88 3.06 24.71
C ALA A 85 18.49 2.16 25.89
N GLU A 86 19.42 1.91 26.83
CA GLU A 86 19.14 1.13 28.04
C GLU A 86 18.09 1.82 28.93
N GLN A 87 18.19 3.14 29.09
CA GLN A 87 17.20 3.94 29.82
C GLN A 87 15.86 4.02 29.09
N ALA A 88 15.88 4.19 27.77
CA ALA A 88 14.67 4.20 26.95
C ALA A 88 13.91 2.87 27.07
N LEU A 89 14.62 1.73 27.01
CA LEU A 89 13.97 0.43 27.19
C LEU A 89 13.37 0.25 28.59
N THR A 90 14.03 0.76 29.62
CA THR A 90 13.49 0.75 30.99
C THR A 90 12.15 1.50 31.06
N ARG A 91 12.08 2.70 30.46
CA ARG A 91 10.82 3.47 30.38
C ARG A 91 9.74 2.75 29.57
N LEU A 92 10.10 2.05 28.49
CA LEU A 92 9.14 1.25 27.72
C LEU A 92 8.61 0.06 28.51
N VAL A 93 9.44 -0.59 29.35
CA VAL A 93 8.98 -1.64 30.26
C VAL A 93 8.00 -1.06 31.28
N ASP A 94 8.30 0.09 31.87
CA ASP A 94 7.40 0.78 32.80
C ASP A 94 6.06 1.14 32.12
N ALA A 95 6.10 1.65 30.89
CA ALA A 95 4.90 1.93 30.09
C ALA A 95 4.07 0.67 29.78
N CYS A 96 4.69 -0.52 29.76
CA CYS A 96 4.02 -1.81 29.58
C CYS A 96 3.52 -2.44 30.89
N GLY A 97 3.69 -1.76 32.04
CA GLY A 97 3.27 -2.25 33.36
C GLY A 97 4.41 -2.65 34.29
N GLY A 98 5.67 -2.43 33.90
CA GLY A 98 6.86 -2.57 34.76
C GLY A 98 7.39 -4.01 34.94
N THR A 99 6.79 -5.00 34.29
CA THR A 99 7.20 -6.41 34.41
C THR A 99 8.20 -6.79 33.33
N TRP A 100 9.31 -7.43 33.71
CA TRP A 100 10.35 -7.91 32.80
C TRP A 100 10.09 -9.35 32.33
N ASP A 101 9.00 -9.56 31.60
CA ASP A 101 8.56 -10.87 31.09
C ASP A 101 8.43 -10.94 29.55
N GLU A 102 8.19 -12.15 29.01
CA GLU A 102 8.03 -12.36 27.56
C GLU A 102 6.84 -11.59 26.95
N PRO A 103 5.64 -11.50 27.60
CA PRO A 103 4.56 -10.64 27.11
C PRO A 103 4.96 -9.17 26.96
N THR A 104 5.70 -8.62 27.93
CA THR A 104 6.21 -7.24 27.86
C THR A 104 7.24 -7.09 26.75
N ALA A 105 8.16 -8.03 26.63
CA ALA A 105 9.12 -8.06 25.51
C ALA A 105 8.41 -8.13 24.16
N ALA A 106 7.32 -8.89 24.04
CA ALA A 106 6.53 -9.00 22.80
C ALA A 106 5.88 -7.67 22.39
N LYS A 107 5.28 -6.94 23.35
CA LYS A 107 4.72 -5.59 23.11
C LYS A 107 5.78 -4.60 22.63
N ILE A 108 6.92 -4.54 23.32
CA ILE A 108 8.02 -3.63 22.96
C ILE A 108 8.61 -4.00 21.60
N CYS A 109 8.76 -5.30 21.32
CA CYS A 109 9.20 -5.82 20.04
C CYS A 109 8.31 -5.35 18.88
N LEU A 110 6.99 -5.37 19.06
CA LEU A 110 6.04 -4.87 18.06
C LEU A 110 6.26 -3.37 17.78
N LEU A 111 6.39 -2.54 18.81
CA LEU A 111 6.65 -1.10 18.65
C LEU A 111 7.98 -0.81 17.94
N VAL A 112 9.05 -1.48 18.37
CA VAL A 112 10.39 -1.35 17.76
C VAL A 112 10.38 -1.79 16.30
N GLN A 113 9.67 -2.87 15.98
CA GLN A 113 9.57 -3.36 14.61
C GLN A 113 8.62 -2.53 13.73
N ALA A 114 7.58 -1.91 14.27
CA ALA A 114 6.75 -0.95 13.54
C ALA A 114 7.57 0.26 13.06
N ARG A 115 8.60 0.66 13.82
CA ARG A 115 9.58 1.66 13.38
C ARG A 115 10.50 1.13 12.28
N ALA A 116 10.97 -0.12 12.40
CA ALA A 116 11.89 -0.73 11.42
C ALA A 116 11.20 -1.08 10.09
N GLY A 117 9.90 -1.41 10.10
CA GLY A 117 9.11 -1.67 8.89
C GLY A 117 8.97 -0.47 7.95
N LEU A 118 9.27 0.75 8.44
CA LEU A 118 9.37 1.96 7.64
C LEU A 118 10.61 2.02 6.73
N ALA A 119 11.57 1.10 6.87
CA ALA A 119 12.80 1.04 6.08
C ALA A 119 12.70 0.17 4.81
N GLY A 120 11.53 -0.40 4.53
CA GLY A 120 11.31 -1.35 3.42
C GLY A 120 11.79 -2.77 3.73
N PRO A 121 11.60 -3.73 2.80
CA PRO A 121 12.04 -5.11 2.99
C PRO A 121 13.56 -5.18 3.15
N VAL A 122 14.02 -5.91 4.17
CA VAL A 122 15.44 -6.16 4.40
C VAL A 122 15.97 -7.05 3.28
N ARG A 123 16.78 -6.49 2.38
CA ARG A 123 17.31 -7.21 1.21
C ARG A 123 18.38 -8.24 1.57
N VAL A 124 19.13 -7.99 2.63
CA VAL A 124 20.24 -8.84 3.07
C VAL A 124 20.06 -9.21 4.54
N THR A 125 19.97 -10.50 4.84
CA THR A 125 20.04 -10.98 6.22
C THR A 125 21.45 -11.47 6.54
N ARG A 126 21.99 -11.02 7.68
CA ARG A 126 23.24 -11.53 8.23
C ARG A 126 22.92 -12.60 9.27
N ARG A 127 23.42 -13.81 9.09
CA ARG A 127 23.36 -14.89 10.10
C ARG A 127 24.76 -15.24 10.54
N GLN A 128 24.92 -15.57 11.81
CA GLN A 128 26.17 -16.14 12.29
C GLN A 128 26.03 -17.67 12.26
N ALA A 129 26.91 -18.35 11.51
CA ALA A 129 26.99 -19.80 11.50
C ALA A 129 27.49 -20.31 12.87
N LEU A 130 27.27 -21.61 13.15
CA LEU A 130 27.70 -22.26 14.40
C LEU A 130 29.22 -22.17 14.64
N ASP A 131 30.01 -21.94 13.58
CA ASP A 131 31.45 -21.74 13.62
C ASP A 131 31.87 -20.26 13.80
N GLY A 132 30.91 -19.36 14.01
CA GLY A 132 31.15 -17.94 14.25
C GLY A 132 31.27 -17.09 12.98
N ARG A 133 31.26 -17.69 11.77
CA ARG A 133 31.31 -16.93 10.52
C ARG A 133 30.01 -16.16 10.29
N VAL A 134 30.13 -14.92 9.83
CA VAL A 134 28.98 -14.14 9.36
C VAL A 134 28.69 -14.57 7.92
N VAL A 135 27.49 -15.11 7.70
CA VAL A 135 26.91 -15.42 6.41
C VAL A 135 25.95 -14.30 6.06
N GLU A 136 26.24 -13.56 4.99
CA GLU A 136 25.27 -12.65 4.38
C GLU A 136 24.47 -13.43 3.34
N LEU A 137 23.15 -13.31 3.42
CA LEU A 137 22.21 -13.89 2.46
C LEU A 137 21.45 -12.74 1.82
N ASP A 138 21.64 -12.55 0.53
CA ASP A 138 20.74 -11.75 -0.30
C ASP A 138 19.45 -12.55 -0.52
N LEU A 139 18.34 -12.02 -0.01
CA LEU A 139 17.04 -12.71 -0.03
C LEU A 139 16.40 -12.67 -1.44
N LEU A 140 16.75 -11.67 -2.26
CA LEU A 140 16.28 -11.54 -3.64
C LEU A 140 16.98 -12.54 -4.56
N GLU A 141 18.31 -12.70 -4.46
CA GLU A 141 19.05 -13.73 -5.23
C GLU A 141 18.62 -15.15 -4.84
N ALA A 142 18.23 -15.36 -3.58
CA ALA A 142 17.76 -16.65 -3.09
C ALA A 142 16.32 -17.00 -3.50
N GLY A 143 15.57 -16.07 -4.12
CA GLY A 143 14.16 -16.27 -4.48
C GLY A 143 13.24 -16.50 -3.28
N LEU A 144 13.63 -16.03 -2.09
CA LEU A 144 12.88 -16.21 -0.85
C LEU A 144 12.22 -14.89 -0.45
N PRO A 145 10.88 -14.82 -0.37
CA PRO A 145 10.21 -13.61 0.11
C PRO A 145 10.66 -13.25 1.54
N PHE A 146 10.62 -11.97 1.91
CA PHE A 146 10.99 -11.50 3.25
C PHE A 146 10.22 -12.28 4.32
N GLY A 147 10.96 -13.05 5.13
CA GLY A 147 10.39 -13.88 6.19
C GLY A 147 9.95 -15.29 5.74
N ALA A 148 10.19 -15.73 4.50
CA ALA A 148 9.81 -17.07 4.04
C ALA A 148 10.21 -18.19 5.03
N GLY A 149 9.29 -19.13 5.25
CA GLY A 149 9.47 -20.26 6.16
C GLY A 149 9.06 -19.93 7.61
N PRO A 150 9.67 -20.57 8.63
CA PRO A 150 9.19 -20.51 10.01
C PRO A 150 9.27 -19.12 10.68
N HIS A 151 9.77 -18.09 9.99
CA HIS A 151 9.96 -16.73 10.48
C HIS A 151 9.16 -15.66 9.74
N GLU A 152 8.09 -16.06 9.03
CA GLU A 152 7.21 -15.15 8.28
C GLU A 152 6.66 -14.04 9.17
N CYS A 153 6.53 -12.81 8.67
CA CYS A 153 6.05 -11.70 9.50
C CYS A 153 4.56 -11.89 9.85
N PRO A 154 4.18 -12.10 11.12
CA PRO A 154 2.78 -12.30 11.49
C PRO A 154 1.94 -11.01 11.40
N GLY A 155 2.58 -9.84 11.25
CA GLY A 155 1.92 -8.53 11.23
C GLY A 155 1.86 -7.87 9.86
N GLN A 156 1.89 -8.63 8.76
CA GLN A 156 1.92 -8.06 7.41
C GLN A 156 0.71 -7.14 7.13
N ALA A 157 -0.49 -7.55 7.54
CA ALA A 157 -1.70 -6.73 7.41
C ALA A 157 -1.62 -5.43 8.23
N HIS A 158 -1.10 -5.49 9.46
CA HIS A 158 -0.91 -4.32 10.32
C HIS A 158 0.15 -3.37 9.76
N VAL A 159 1.27 -3.90 9.24
CA VAL A 159 2.31 -3.08 8.59
C VAL A 159 1.72 -2.38 7.36
N ALA A 160 0.97 -3.08 6.52
CA ALA A 160 0.28 -2.47 5.38
C ALA A 160 -0.66 -1.33 5.81
N ALA A 161 -1.46 -1.54 6.86
CA ALA A 161 -2.33 -0.51 7.43
C ALA A 161 -1.57 0.70 8.00
N LEU A 162 -0.42 0.45 8.66
CA LEU A 162 0.38 1.49 9.32
C LEU A 162 1.28 2.28 8.36
N THR A 163 1.75 1.65 7.29
CA THR A 163 2.75 2.22 6.36
C THR A 163 2.15 3.03 5.22
N GLY A 164 0.81 3.02 5.10
CA GLY A 164 0.06 3.86 4.17
C GLY A 164 0.13 3.39 2.71
N PHE A 165 -0.61 4.09 1.84
CA PHE A 165 -0.79 3.70 0.43
C PHE A 165 0.53 3.61 -0.35
N ALA A 166 1.51 4.47 -0.07
CA ALA A 166 2.80 4.46 -0.75
C ALA A 166 3.55 3.13 -0.53
N ALA A 167 3.55 2.59 0.69
CA ALA A 167 4.29 1.37 1.00
C ALA A 167 3.73 0.13 0.29
N LEU A 168 2.43 0.12 -0.03
CA LEU A 168 1.81 -0.96 -0.79
C LEU A 168 2.45 -1.14 -2.18
N HIS A 169 3.04 -0.09 -2.76
CA HIS A 169 3.66 -0.12 -4.08
C HIS A 169 5.11 -0.66 -4.08
N HIS A 170 5.66 -0.94 -2.90
CA HIS A 170 7.04 -1.40 -2.71
C HIS A 170 7.10 -2.82 -2.12
N ALA A 171 5.97 -3.52 -2.07
CA ALA A 171 5.92 -4.93 -1.70
C ALA A 171 6.58 -5.81 -2.78
N GLU A 172 6.91 -7.06 -2.40
CA GLU A 172 7.49 -8.03 -3.33
C GLU A 172 6.51 -8.48 -4.39
N THR A 173 5.22 -8.52 -4.04
CA THR A 173 4.13 -8.73 -4.98
C THR A 173 3.56 -7.38 -5.39
N PRO A 174 3.27 -7.18 -6.69
CA PRO A 174 2.61 -5.96 -7.14
C PRO A 174 1.29 -5.74 -6.40
N LEU A 175 0.98 -4.48 -6.07
CA LEU A 175 -0.33 -4.13 -5.57
C LEU A 175 -1.38 -4.36 -6.66
N LEU A 176 -2.22 -5.39 -6.51
CA LEU A 176 -3.41 -5.54 -7.32
C LEU A 176 -4.49 -4.58 -6.81
N LEU A 177 -4.75 -3.51 -7.56
CA LEU A 177 -5.66 -2.44 -7.16
C LEU A 177 -6.99 -2.57 -7.93
N PRO A 178 -8.07 -3.05 -7.28
CA PRO A 178 -9.39 -3.02 -7.89
C PRO A 178 -9.96 -1.60 -7.91
N ASN A 179 -10.79 -1.31 -8.92
CA ASN A 179 -11.38 0.00 -9.09
C ASN A 179 -12.91 -0.05 -8.92
N ALA A 180 -13.42 0.80 -8.03
CA ALA A 180 -14.82 0.97 -7.70
C ALA A 180 -15.46 2.17 -8.42
N TRP A 181 -16.79 2.19 -8.49
CA TRP A 181 -17.59 3.26 -9.09
C TRP A 181 -18.69 3.80 -8.16
N ASP A 182 -18.91 3.12 -7.03
CA ASP A 182 -19.85 3.51 -5.97
C ASP A 182 -19.36 2.96 -4.61
N TYR A 183 -20.09 3.27 -3.53
CA TYR A 183 -19.73 2.79 -2.20
C TYR A 183 -19.85 1.27 -2.06
N ALA A 184 -20.92 0.68 -2.61
CA ALA A 184 -21.20 -0.75 -2.43
C ALA A 184 -20.13 -1.62 -3.10
N SER A 185 -19.69 -1.26 -4.31
CA SER A 185 -18.59 -1.94 -5.00
C SER A 185 -17.27 -1.80 -4.24
N ALA A 186 -16.94 -0.61 -3.73
CA ALA A 186 -15.74 -0.41 -2.92
C ALA A 186 -15.78 -1.21 -1.60
N ALA A 187 -16.92 -1.23 -0.91
CA ALA A 187 -17.12 -1.99 0.32
C ALA A 187 -17.01 -3.50 0.08
N ALA A 188 -17.61 -4.00 -1.01
CA ALA A 188 -17.50 -5.41 -1.40
C ALA A 188 -16.05 -5.81 -1.72
N LEU A 189 -15.30 -4.93 -2.38
CA LEU A 189 -13.87 -5.18 -2.66
C LEU A 189 -13.03 -5.15 -1.39
N HIS A 190 -13.31 -4.23 -0.47
CA HIS A 190 -12.65 -4.20 0.83
C HIS A 190 -12.95 -5.47 1.65
N ASP A 191 -14.21 -5.89 1.73
CA ASP A 191 -14.64 -7.12 2.40
C ASP A 191 -13.98 -8.38 1.80
N ALA A 192 -13.72 -8.37 0.49
CA ALA A 192 -12.96 -9.40 -0.20
C ALA A 192 -11.44 -9.38 0.11
N GLY A 193 -10.96 -8.47 0.97
CA GLY A 193 -9.60 -8.42 1.48
C GLY A 193 -8.61 -7.61 0.65
N PHE A 194 -9.07 -6.79 -0.31
CA PHE A 194 -8.17 -5.91 -1.04
C PHE A 194 -7.68 -4.76 -0.15
N PRO A 195 -6.35 -4.53 -0.06
CA PRO A 195 -5.77 -3.62 0.93
C PRO A 195 -5.93 -2.13 0.58
N ALA A 196 -6.32 -1.80 -0.65
CA ALA A 196 -6.60 -0.44 -1.12
C ALA A 196 -7.56 -0.49 -2.32
N ILE A 197 -8.31 0.59 -2.53
CA ILE A 197 -9.31 0.69 -3.60
C ILE A 197 -9.02 1.92 -4.47
N GLY A 198 -9.06 1.74 -5.79
CA GLY A 198 -9.05 2.84 -6.76
C GLY A 198 -10.47 3.25 -7.18
N THR A 199 -10.64 4.42 -7.78
CA THR A 199 -11.84 4.73 -8.58
C THR A 199 -11.55 4.55 -10.07
N THR A 200 -12.60 4.55 -10.90
CA THR A 200 -12.46 4.55 -12.37
C THR A 200 -13.36 5.63 -12.97
N SER A 201 -12.78 6.55 -13.75
CA SER A 201 -13.52 7.65 -14.39
C SER A 201 -14.70 7.15 -15.23
N LEU A 202 -14.51 6.09 -16.04
CA LEU A 202 -15.58 5.50 -16.85
C LEU A 202 -16.77 5.04 -16.00
N GLY A 203 -16.51 4.41 -14.85
CA GLY A 203 -17.57 3.96 -13.96
C GLY A 203 -18.35 5.12 -13.37
N VAL A 204 -17.66 6.19 -12.96
CA VAL A 204 -18.29 7.44 -12.47
C VAL A 204 -19.14 8.08 -13.56
N ALA A 205 -18.57 8.29 -14.74
CA ALA A 205 -19.22 8.92 -15.88
C ALA A 205 -20.48 8.16 -16.30
N ALA A 206 -20.33 6.84 -16.53
CA ALA A 206 -21.43 6.00 -17.00
C ALA A 206 -22.57 5.87 -15.98
N THR A 207 -22.27 5.85 -14.68
CA THR A 207 -23.30 5.84 -13.61
C THR A 207 -24.19 7.08 -13.66
N HIS A 208 -23.66 8.21 -14.13
CA HIS A 208 -24.37 9.48 -14.23
C HIS A 208 -24.84 9.81 -15.66
N GLY A 209 -24.64 8.91 -16.63
CA GLY A 209 -24.98 9.16 -18.03
C GLY A 209 -24.14 10.26 -18.70
N LEU A 210 -22.93 10.50 -18.18
CA LEU A 210 -21.99 11.49 -18.69
C LEU A 210 -20.92 10.83 -19.58
N PRO A 211 -20.31 11.59 -20.51
CA PRO A 211 -19.13 11.12 -21.23
C PRO A 211 -17.94 10.93 -20.28
N ASP A 212 -17.15 9.89 -20.52
CA ASP A 212 -15.88 9.66 -19.83
C ASP A 212 -14.77 10.49 -20.47
N GLY A 213 -13.87 11.03 -19.63
CA GLY A 213 -12.85 11.97 -20.04
C GLY A 213 -13.40 13.38 -20.32
N GLY A 214 -12.48 14.31 -20.60
CA GLY A 214 -12.83 15.69 -20.96
C GLY A 214 -13.28 16.57 -19.79
N GLY A 215 -13.18 16.07 -18.55
CA GLY A 215 -13.40 16.87 -17.35
C GLY A 215 -14.86 17.08 -16.95
N HIS A 216 -15.78 16.26 -17.46
CA HIS A 216 -17.22 16.43 -17.26
C HIS A 216 -17.74 15.91 -15.91
N THR A 217 -16.92 15.19 -15.13
CA THR A 217 -17.35 14.44 -13.95
C THR A 217 -16.77 14.95 -12.62
N ARG A 218 -16.31 16.21 -12.56
CA ARG A 218 -15.64 16.76 -11.36
C ARG A 218 -16.51 16.62 -10.11
N ALA A 219 -17.79 17.00 -10.20
CA ALA A 219 -18.68 17.00 -9.04
C ALA A 219 -18.97 15.57 -8.55
N GLU A 220 -19.20 14.65 -9.49
CA GLU A 220 -19.48 13.24 -9.27
C GLU A 220 -18.26 12.53 -8.67
N THR A 221 -17.06 12.82 -9.19
CA THR A 221 -15.80 12.26 -8.69
C THR A 221 -15.51 12.68 -7.25
N VAL A 222 -15.70 13.97 -6.92
CA VAL A 222 -15.54 14.47 -5.55
C VAL A 222 -16.60 13.90 -4.61
N ALA A 223 -17.85 13.77 -5.06
CA ALA A 223 -18.92 13.15 -4.29
C ALA A 223 -18.63 11.67 -3.98
N LEU A 224 -18.14 10.91 -4.98
CA LEU A 224 -17.70 9.54 -4.78
C LEU A 224 -16.53 9.47 -3.79
N ALA A 225 -15.50 10.31 -3.95
CA ALA A 225 -14.35 10.34 -3.05
C ALA A 225 -14.76 10.54 -1.58
N ARG A 226 -15.69 11.48 -1.31
CA ARG A 226 -16.24 11.71 0.05
C ARG A 226 -17.02 10.52 0.59
N SER A 227 -17.71 9.79 -0.27
CA SER A 227 -18.42 8.57 0.12
C SER A 227 -17.43 7.46 0.48
N LEU A 228 -16.44 7.23 -0.37
CA LEU A 228 -15.45 6.16 -0.22
C LEU A 228 -14.48 6.39 0.94
N SER A 229 -14.19 7.65 1.31
CA SER A 229 -13.28 7.94 2.42
C SER A 229 -13.77 7.46 3.79
N ARG A 230 -15.03 7.01 3.87
CA ARG A 230 -15.60 6.35 5.05
C ARG A 230 -15.16 4.88 5.20
N LEU A 231 -14.54 4.30 4.18
CA LEU A 231 -14.02 2.92 4.23
C LEU A 231 -12.70 2.88 5.02
N PRO A 232 -12.43 1.80 5.76
CA PRO A 232 -11.23 1.69 6.58
C PRO A 232 -10.02 1.19 5.78
N CYS A 233 -9.85 1.70 4.56
CA CYS A 233 -8.70 1.38 3.70
C CYS A 233 -8.30 2.59 2.85
N PRO A 234 -7.03 2.66 2.37
CA PRO A 234 -6.60 3.71 1.46
C PRO A 234 -7.42 3.74 0.17
N ILE A 235 -7.89 4.94 -0.19
CA ILE A 235 -8.58 5.19 -1.46
C ILE A 235 -7.68 6.03 -2.36
N THR A 236 -7.55 5.64 -3.62
CA THR A 236 -6.94 6.47 -4.67
C THR A 236 -7.98 6.86 -5.73
N VAL A 237 -8.03 8.13 -6.07
CA VAL A 237 -9.10 8.67 -6.94
C VAL A 237 -8.53 9.00 -8.32
N ASP A 238 -9.17 8.47 -9.35
CA ASP A 238 -8.98 8.89 -10.73
C ASP A 238 -9.62 10.27 -10.92
N ILE A 239 -8.79 11.30 -11.12
CA ILE A 239 -9.25 12.68 -11.34
C ILE A 239 -9.06 13.12 -12.79
N GLU A 240 -8.94 12.17 -13.72
CA GLU A 240 -8.64 12.43 -15.13
C GLU A 240 -7.42 13.37 -15.25
N ALA A 241 -7.54 14.42 -16.06
CA ALA A 241 -6.53 15.47 -16.25
C ALA A 241 -6.45 16.49 -15.11
N GLY A 242 -7.23 16.32 -14.03
CA GLY A 242 -7.37 17.27 -12.92
C GLY A 242 -8.57 18.20 -13.01
N PHE A 243 -9.44 18.02 -14.01
CA PHE A 243 -10.63 18.86 -14.31
C PHE A 243 -10.35 20.35 -14.57
N SER A 244 -9.08 20.73 -14.70
CA SER A 244 -8.63 22.07 -15.06
C SER A 244 -7.25 22.01 -15.71
N GLU A 245 -6.91 23.01 -16.50
CA GLU A 245 -5.54 23.21 -17.01
C GLU A 245 -4.72 24.15 -16.10
N ASP A 246 -5.37 24.81 -15.13
CA ASP A 246 -4.69 25.67 -14.16
C ASP A 246 -4.04 24.82 -13.05
N PRO A 247 -2.70 24.89 -12.86
CA PRO A 247 -2.03 24.11 -11.82
C PRO A 247 -2.51 24.41 -10.39
N GLY A 248 -2.95 25.64 -10.13
CA GLY A 248 -3.49 26.06 -8.85
C GLY A 248 -4.83 25.39 -8.56
N GLU A 249 -5.74 25.36 -9.53
CA GLU A 249 -7.05 24.70 -9.38
C GLU A 249 -6.91 23.18 -9.19
N VAL A 250 -6.00 22.53 -9.93
CA VAL A 250 -5.71 21.10 -9.75
C VAL A 250 -5.10 20.82 -8.37
N ALA A 251 -4.22 21.69 -7.89
CA ALA A 251 -3.63 21.60 -6.57
C ALA A 251 -4.64 21.84 -5.44
N ASP A 252 -5.60 22.75 -5.62
CA ASP A 252 -6.70 23.00 -4.68
C ASP A 252 -7.63 21.78 -4.59
N LEU A 253 -7.95 21.14 -5.71
CA LEU A 253 -8.69 19.87 -5.71
C LEU A 253 -7.92 18.77 -4.97
N ALA A 254 -6.62 18.62 -5.22
CA ALA A 254 -5.81 17.64 -4.52
C ALA A 254 -5.79 17.88 -3.00
N ALA A 255 -5.70 19.13 -2.56
CA ALA A 255 -5.78 19.50 -1.15
C ALA A 255 -7.16 19.17 -0.55
N GLU A 256 -8.24 19.41 -1.30
CA GLU A 256 -9.60 19.02 -0.91
C GLU A 256 -9.69 17.50 -0.68
N LEU A 257 -9.18 16.70 -1.63
CA LEU A 257 -9.18 15.23 -1.52
C LEU A 257 -8.36 14.73 -0.32
N VAL A 258 -7.19 15.31 -0.05
CA VAL A 258 -6.42 14.99 1.16
C VAL A 258 -7.19 15.32 2.43
N SER A 259 -7.89 16.46 2.47
CA SER A 259 -8.63 16.91 3.66
C SER A 259 -9.75 15.94 4.08
N ILE A 260 -10.26 15.13 3.14
CA ILE A 260 -11.29 14.12 3.39
C ILE A 260 -10.73 12.70 3.52
N GLY A 261 -9.40 12.52 3.52
CA GLY A 261 -8.74 11.22 3.77
C GLY A 261 -8.36 10.42 2.51
N ILE A 262 -8.35 11.01 1.32
CA ILE A 262 -7.88 10.33 0.10
C ILE A 262 -6.36 10.16 0.15
N ALA A 263 -5.89 8.95 -0.14
CA ALA A 263 -4.49 8.56 0.00
C ALA A 263 -3.67 8.77 -1.27
N GLY A 264 -4.31 8.82 -2.44
CA GLY A 264 -3.62 9.09 -3.70
C GLY A 264 -4.54 9.50 -4.84
N ILE A 265 -3.97 9.88 -5.97
CA ILE A 265 -4.69 10.19 -7.20
C ILE A 265 -4.03 9.58 -8.43
N ASN A 266 -4.81 9.32 -9.48
CA ASN A 266 -4.29 9.26 -10.85
C ASN A 266 -4.49 10.62 -11.51
N LEU A 267 -3.45 11.16 -12.14
CA LEU A 267 -3.50 12.42 -12.88
C LEU A 267 -2.91 12.20 -14.27
N GLU A 268 -3.69 12.41 -15.33
CA GLU A 268 -3.32 12.00 -16.69
C GLU A 268 -2.94 13.16 -17.63
N ASP A 269 -2.06 12.84 -18.58
CA ASP A 269 -1.62 13.77 -19.62
C ASP A 269 -2.51 13.76 -20.87
N SER A 270 -3.58 12.96 -20.90
CA SER A 270 -4.61 13.01 -21.94
C SER A 270 -5.40 14.32 -21.91
N ARG A 271 -5.67 14.87 -23.08
CA ARG A 271 -6.48 16.08 -23.32
C ARG A 271 -7.41 15.84 -24.51
N PRO A 272 -8.47 16.66 -24.66
CA PRO A 272 -9.22 16.69 -25.90
C PRO A 272 -8.28 16.91 -27.09
N GLY A 273 -8.19 15.92 -27.98
CA GLY A 273 -7.34 15.98 -29.18
C GLY A 273 -5.94 15.37 -29.07
N GLY A 274 -5.53 14.82 -27.92
CA GLY A 274 -4.27 14.07 -27.80
C GLY A 274 -3.61 14.16 -26.44
N LEU A 275 -2.29 14.03 -26.41
CA LEU A 275 -1.49 14.19 -25.18
C LEU A 275 -1.12 15.66 -24.99
N ALA A 276 -1.15 16.14 -23.75
CA ALA A 276 -0.56 17.41 -23.36
C ALA A 276 0.95 17.42 -23.63
N GLU A 277 1.52 18.62 -23.71
CA GLU A 277 2.97 18.78 -23.67
C GLU A 277 3.51 18.27 -22.32
N PRO A 278 4.61 17.49 -22.29
CA PRO A 278 5.12 16.88 -21.06
C PRO A 278 5.36 17.90 -19.95
N ASP A 279 5.89 19.08 -20.28
CA ASP A 279 6.21 20.11 -19.29
C ASP A 279 4.95 20.76 -18.69
N GLN A 280 3.84 20.82 -19.45
CA GLN A 280 2.57 21.30 -18.94
C GLN A 280 2.00 20.31 -17.90
N HIS A 281 2.04 19.01 -18.21
CA HIS A 281 1.59 17.99 -17.26
C HIS A 281 2.50 17.92 -16.02
N ALA A 282 3.82 18.02 -16.20
CA ALA A 282 4.78 18.10 -15.10
C ALA A 282 4.50 19.30 -14.17
N ALA A 283 4.07 20.45 -14.72
CA ALA A 283 3.68 21.61 -13.90
C ALA A 283 2.46 21.32 -13.00
N LEU A 284 1.47 20.55 -13.49
CA LEU A 284 0.32 20.13 -12.68
C LEU A 284 0.76 19.20 -11.55
N VAL A 285 1.57 18.17 -11.86
CA VAL A 285 2.13 17.24 -10.87
C VAL A 285 2.88 18.02 -9.78
N LYS A 286 3.75 18.95 -10.17
CA LYS A 286 4.53 19.78 -9.23
C LYS A 286 3.64 20.64 -8.34
N ALA A 287 2.59 21.25 -8.90
CA ALA A 287 1.66 22.08 -8.14
C ALA A 287 0.91 21.24 -7.09
N VAL A 288 0.43 20.06 -7.48
CA VAL A 288 -0.19 19.09 -6.56
C VAL A 288 0.77 18.71 -5.44
N LYS A 289 1.99 18.27 -5.77
CA LYS A 289 2.97 17.84 -4.75
C LYS A 289 3.41 18.98 -3.84
N THR A 290 3.44 20.22 -4.33
CA THR A 290 3.74 21.40 -3.50
C THR A 290 2.63 21.67 -2.49
N ARG A 291 1.36 21.58 -2.91
CA ARG A 291 0.21 21.90 -2.06
C ARG A 291 -0.20 20.74 -1.14
N ALA A 292 -0.06 19.51 -1.62
CA ALA A 292 -0.48 18.28 -0.98
C ALA A 292 0.66 17.25 -0.97
N PRO A 293 1.77 17.51 -0.24
CA PRO A 293 2.99 16.69 -0.31
C PRO A 293 2.78 15.24 0.16
N SER A 294 1.80 14.98 1.02
CA SER A 294 1.45 13.65 1.53
C SER A 294 0.61 12.81 0.57
N LEU A 295 0.01 13.42 -0.47
CA LEU A 295 -0.80 12.70 -1.44
C LEU A 295 0.10 11.90 -2.38
N PHE A 296 -0.21 10.62 -2.59
CA PHE A 296 0.46 9.80 -3.59
C PHE A 296 -0.03 10.20 -4.98
N VAL A 297 0.84 10.79 -5.80
CA VAL A 297 0.52 11.16 -7.18
C VAL A 297 1.02 10.07 -8.13
N ASN A 298 0.08 9.31 -8.68
CA ASN A 298 0.34 8.36 -9.74
C ASN A 298 0.14 9.07 -11.10
N ALA A 299 1.22 9.64 -11.65
CA ALA A 299 1.16 10.37 -12.91
C ALA A 299 0.97 9.40 -14.09
N ARG A 300 -0.09 9.62 -14.87
CA ARG A 300 -0.52 8.74 -15.95
C ARG A 300 -0.11 9.32 -17.30
N THR A 301 0.55 8.48 -18.11
CA THR A 301 0.91 8.81 -19.48
C THR A 301 0.18 7.88 -20.45
N ASP A 302 -0.58 8.47 -21.36
CA ASP A 302 -1.48 7.73 -22.26
C ASP A 302 -0.86 7.45 -23.63
N THR A 303 0.47 7.44 -23.71
CA THR A 303 1.22 7.10 -24.92
C THR A 303 0.79 5.75 -25.54
N HIS A 304 0.38 4.80 -24.71
CA HIS A 304 -0.07 3.47 -25.13
C HIS A 304 -1.59 3.26 -25.04
N TRP A 305 -2.35 4.30 -24.65
CA TRP A 305 -3.80 4.20 -24.42
C TRP A 305 -4.64 4.85 -25.51
N LEU A 306 -4.26 6.04 -25.99
CA LEU A 306 -5.06 6.80 -26.96
C LEU A 306 -4.98 6.25 -28.40
N THR A 307 -4.03 5.37 -28.69
CA THR A 307 -3.73 4.93 -30.06
C THR A 307 -3.36 3.46 -30.14
N SER A 308 -3.77 2.81 -31.23
CA SER A 308 -3.33 1.45 -31.58
C SER A 308 -1.90 1.40 -32.13
N THR A 309 -1.31 2.54 -32.47
CA THR A 309 0.08 2.68 -32.93
C THR A 309 0.83 3.60 -31.96
N PRO A 310 1.30 3.07 -30.82
CA PRO A 310 1.99 3.87 -29.81
C PRO A 310 3.28 4.48 -30.37
N PRO A 311 3.72 5.64 -29.84
CA PRO A 311 5.02 6.19 -30.16
C PRO A 311 6.14 5.28 -29.62
N PRO A 312 7.41 5.49 -30.04
CA PRO A 312 8.53 4.76 -29.47
C PRO A 312 8.56 4.85 -27.93
N LEU A 313 8.99 3.78 -27.26
CA LEU A 313 9.04 3.70 -25.80
C LEU A 313 9.83 4.86 -25.16
N SER A 314 10.83 5.40 -25.88
CA SER A 314 11.61 6.57 -25.44
C SER A 314 10.75 7.79 -25.13
N HIS A 315 9.62 8.00 -25.83
CA HIS A 315 8.68 9.09 -25.54
C HIS A 315 7.97 8.89 -24.20
N THR A 316 7.62 7.64 -23.88
CA THR A 316 7.02 7.28 -22.59
C THR A 316 8.01 7.48 -21.45
N LEU A 317 9.27 7.04 -21.64
CA LEU A 317 10.35 7.22 -20.68
C LEU A 317 10.68 8.71 -20.45
N ASP A 318 10.69 9.55 -21.49
CA ASP A 318 10.93 10.99 -21.36
C ASP A 318 9.84 11.66 -20.50
N ARG A 319 8.57 11.40 -20.81
CA ARG A 319 7.41 11.89 -20.02
C ARG A 319 7.50 11.43 -18.57
N ALA A 320 7.69 10.12 -18.36
CA ALA A 320 7.78 9.54 -17.03
C ALA A 320 8.89 10.18 -16.19
N ARG A 321 10.09 10.40 -16.75
CA ARG A 321 11.19 11.08 -16.03
C ARG A 321 10.82 12.50 -15.63
N ARG A 322 10.22 13.28 -16.52
CA ARG A 322 9.78 14.65 -16.20
C ARG A 322 8.71 14.67 -15.11
N TYR A 323 7.80 13.70 -15.10
CA TYR A 323 6.76 13.62 -14.07
C TYR A 323 7.35 13.21 -12.72
N VAL A 324 8.34 12.32 -12.71
CA VAL A 324 9.13 11.99 -11.50
C VAL A 324 9.91 13.20 -10.99
N GLU A 325 10.59 13.94 -11.87
CA GLU A 325 11.30 15.18 -11.52
C GLU A 325 10.36 16.26 -10.95
N ALA A 326 9.10 16.29 -11.40
CA ALA A 326 8.04 17.12 -10.84
C ALA A 326 7.51 16.63 -9.49
N GLY A 327 7.86 15.41 -9.07
CA GLY A 327 7.53 14.84 -7.76
C GLY A 327 6.51 13.71 -7.77
N ALA A 328 6.15 13.14 -8.93
CA ALA A 328 5.26 11.97 -8.98
C ALA A 328 5.82 10.81 -8.15
N ASP A 329 4.96 10.18 -7.35
CA ASP A 329 5.31 9.06 -6.48
C ASP A 329 5.21 7.72 -7.22
N GLY A 330 4.51 7.68 -8.36
CA GLY A 330 4.39 6.52 -9.23
C GLY A 330 4.05 6.94 -10.66
N ILE A 331 4.31 6.05 -11.62
CA ILE A 331 4.00 6.26 -13.04
C ILE A 331 3.03 5.19 -13.54
N PHE A 332 1.97 5.61 -14.22
CA PHE A 332 0.99 4.71 -14.83
C PHE A 332 1.04 4.77 -16.35
N VAL A 333 1.25 3.62 -16.99
CA VAL A 333 1.26 3.47 -18.45
C VAL A 333 0.17 2.48 -18.88
N PRO A 334 -1.11 2.89 -18.97
CA PRO A 334 -2.16 2.02 -19.47
C PRO A 334 -1.91 1.62 -20.93
N GLY A 335 -2.25 0.38 -21.28
CA GLY A 335 -2.05 -0.17 -22.63
C GLY A 335 -0.63 -0.70 -22.90
N LEU A 336 0.32 -0.52 -21.98
CA LEU A 336 1.64 -1.14 -22.07
C LEU A 336 1.55 -2.63 -21.74
N THR A 337 1.66 -3.50 -22.75
CA THR A 337 1.47 -4.96 -22.59
C THR A 337 2.68 -5.80 -23.00
N ASP A 338 3.68 -5.22 -23.68
CA ASP A 338 4.88 -5.96 -24.05
C ASP A 338 5.78 -6.16 -22.82
N PRO A 339 6.12 -7.40 -22.42
CA PRO A 339 6.94 -7.65 -21.23
C PRO A 339 8.33 -7.01 -21.27
N ALA A 340 8.96 -6.91 -22.44
CA ALA A 340 10.28 -6.30 -22.58
C ALA A 340 10.18 -4.77 -22.40
N ASP A 341 9.14 -4.15 -22.96
CA ASP A 341 8.89 -2.73 -22.75
C ASP A 341 8.52 -2.42 -21.28
N ILE A 342 7.70 -3.26 -20.64
CA ILE A 342 7.40 -3.14 -19.20
C ILE A 342 8.69 -3.21 -18.38
N ALA A 343 9.56 -4.19 -18.64
CA ALA A 343 10.84 -4.32 -17.96
C ALA A 343 11.76 -3.11 -18.19
N ALA A 344 11.76 -2.56 -19.40
CA ALA A 344 12.53 -1.36 -19.73
C ALA A 344 12.01 -0.11 -19.00
N VAL A 345 10.69 0.06 -18.85
CA VAL A 345 10.10 1.15 -18.06
C VAL A 345 10.43 1.00 -16.58
N VAL A 346 10.25 -0.20 -16.02
CA VAL A 346 10.60 -0.51 -14.62
C VAL A 346 12.08 -0.24 -14.34
N GLY A 347 12.98 -0.67 -15.22
CA GLY A 347 14.42 -0.42 -15.06
C GLY A 347 14.84 1.03 -15.31
N GLY A 348 14.02 1.81 -16.03
CA GLY A 348 14.35 3.16 -16.48
C GLY A 348 13.84 4.30 -15.59
N ILE A 349 12.94 4.01 -14.64
CA ILE A 349 12.21 4.99 -13.82
C ILE A 349 12.34 4.63 -12.33
N PRO A 350 12.79 5.55 -11.45
CA PRO A 350 13.14 5.25 -10.07
C PRO A 350 11.93 5.24 -9.10
N VAL A 351 10.72 5.12 -9.61
CA VAL A 351 9.48 5.07 -8.81
C VAL A 351 8.61 3.88 -9.25
N PRO A 352 7.67 3.40 -8.39
CA PRO A 352 6.78 2.31 -8.75
C PRO A 352 6.03 2.52 -10.06
N ILE A 353 6.05 1.48 -10.90
CA ILE A 353 5.29 1.43 -12.15
C ILE A 353 3.95 0.77 -11.92
N ASN A 354 2.90 1.47 -12.34
CA ASN A 354 1.55 0.96 -12.45
C ASN A 354 1.27 0.59 -13.92
N VAL A 355 0.66 -0.57 -14.13
CA VAL A 355 0.13 -1.01 -15.43
C VAL A 355 -1.34 -1.36 -15.31
N LEU A 356 -2.07 -1.30 -16.42
CA LEU A 356 -3.47 -1.73 -16.44
C LEU A 356 -3.50 -3.25 -16.65
N TYR A 357 -4.38 -3.94 -15.93
CA TYR A 357 -4.61 -5.35 -16.16
C TYR A 357 -5.08 -5.62 -17.59
N SER A 358 -4.37 -6.51 -18.27
CA SER A 358 -4.61 -6.92 -19.64
C SER A 358 -4.80 -8.43 -19.68
N PRO A 359 -6.00 -8.92 -20.08
CA PRO A 359 -6.26 -10.35 -20.18
C PRO A 359 -5.22 -11.06 -21.06
N GLY A 360 -4.64 -12.14 -20.52
CA GLY A 360 -3.65 -12.96 -21.23
C GLY A 360 -2.19 -12.51 -21.07
N LEU A 361 -1.92 -11.39 -20.39
CA LEU A 361 -0.55 -11.03 -19.99
C LEU A 361 -0.13 -11.88 -18.77
N ASP A 362 1.06 -12.48 -18.84
CA ASP A 362 1.68 -13.13 -17.69
C ASP A 362 2.43 -12.07 -16.86
N TYR A 363 1.95 -11.85 -15.64
CA TYR A 363 2.56 -10.92 -14.69
C TYR A 363 3.68 -11.58 -13.86
N THR A 364 3.91 -12.88 -14.02
CA THR A 364 4.96 -13.60 -13.32
C THR A 364 6.33 -13.01 -13.69
N GLY A 365 7.08 -12.54 -12.69
CA GLY A 365 8.40 -11.94 -12.89
C GLY A 365 8.37 -10.48 -13.38
N LEU A 366 7.20 -9.89 -13.64
CA LEU A 366 7.09 -8.45 -13.88
C LEU A 366 7.15 -7.72 -12.53
N VAL A 367 8.27 -7.02 -12.29
CA VAL A 367 8.51 -6.25 -11.05
C VAL A 367 7.84 -4.88 -11.12
N VAL A 368 6.55 -4.86 -11.46
CA VAL A 368 5.73 -3.65 -11.41
C VAL A 368 5.28 -3.39 -9.96
N GLY A 369 5.14 -2.13 -9.57
CA GLY A 369 4.70 -1.78 -8.22
C GLY A 369 3.19 -1.92 -8.04
N ARG A 370 2.40 -1.79 -9.12
CA ARG A 370 0.94 -1.85 -9.09
C ARG A 370 0.36 -2.37 -10.40
N VAL A 371 -0.74 -3.12 -10.29
CA VAL A 371 -1.60 -3.50 -11.41
C VAL A 371 -3.02 -3.01 -11.11
N SER A 372 -3.48 -2.02 -11.87
CA SER A 372 -4.85 -1.48 -11.72
C SER A 372 -5.84 -2.26 -12.59
N LEU A 373 -7.09 -2.41 -12.16
CA LEU A 373 -8.12 -3.11 -12.95
C LEU A 373 -8.94 -2.17 -13.85
N GLY A 374 -8.83 -0.85 -13.64
CA GLY A 374 -9.58 0.17 -14.36
C GLY A 374 -11.07 -0.14 -14.40
N SER A 375 -11.72 0.12 -15.53
CA SER A 375 -13.16 -0.10 -15.68
C SER A 375 -13.58 -1.56 -15.87
N LEU A 376 -12.64 -2.53 -15.79
CA LEU A 376 -12.96 -3.93 -16.06
C LEU A 376 -14.05 -4.47 -15.12
N LEU A 377 -13.95 -4.18 -13.82
CA LEU A 377 -14.92 -4.66 -12.83
C LEU A 377 -16.32 -4.07 -13.06
N TYR A 378 -16.40 -2.79 -13.43
CA TYR A 378 -17.66 -2.14 -13.79
C TYR A 378 -18.31 -2.83 -15.00
N ARG A 379 -17.53 -3.05 -16.07
CA ARG A 379 -18.02 -3.73 -17.27
C ARG A 379 -18.43 -5.18 -16.98
N ALA A 380 -17.69 -5.88 -16.11
CA ALA A 380 -18.03 -7.23 -15.68
C ALA A 380 -19.34 -7.26 -14.88
N ALA A 381 -19.58 -6.29 -13.99
CA ALA A 381 -20.82 -6.17 -13.24
C ALA A 381 -22.02 -5.92 -14.16
N LEU A 382 -21.90 -5.01 -15.14
CA LEU A 382 -22.94 -4.80 -16.16
C LEU A 382 -23.21 -6.07 -16.99
N HIS A 383 -22.15 -6.79 -17.37
CA HIS A 383 -22.29 -8.05 -18.09
C HIS A 383 -23.04 -9.10 -17.27
N ALA A 384 -22.70 -9.25 -15.99
CA ALA A 384 -23.36 -10.19 -15.08
C ALA A 384 -24.84 -9.83 -14.87
N ALA A 385 -25.14 -8.55 -14.58
CA ALA A 385 -26.51 -8.08 -14.35
C ALA A 385 -27.41 -8.30 -15.58
N THR A 386 -26.92 -7.95 -16.77
CA THR A 386 -27.64 -8.19 -18.03
C THR A 386 -27.70 -9.66 -18.40
N GLY A 387 -26.72 -10.47 -17.99
CA GLY A 387 -26.75 -11.93 -18.08
C GLY A 387 -27.92 -12.52 -17.30
N VAL A 388 -28.03 -12.21 -16.01
CA VAL A 388 -29.12 -12.66 -15.13
C VAL A 388 -30.49 -12.28 -15.70
N ALA A 389 -30.64 -11.03 -16.14
CA ALA A 389 -31.91 -10.56 -16.74
C ALA A 389 -32.30 -11.35 -18.00
N ARG A 390 -31.32 -11.70 -18.85
CA ARG A 390 -31.56 -12.53 -20.05
C ARG A 390 -31.93 -13.96 -19.68
N SER A 391 -31.24 -14.58 -18.71
CA SER A 391 -31.56 -15.93 -18.24
C SER A 391 -33.00 -16.01 -17.74
N ILE A 392 -33.42 -15.07 -16.89
CA ILE A 392 -34.80 -15.01 -16.38
C ILE A 392 -35.80 -14.87 -17.53
N ARG A 393 -35.57 -13.93 -18.46
CA ARG A 393 -36.44 -13.72 -19.62
C ARG A 393 -36.60 -14.97 -20.48
N ASN A 394 -35.53 -15.77 -20.61
CA ASN A 394 -35.49 -16.96 -21.45
C ASN A 394 -35.91 -18.24 -20.71
N GLY A 395 -36.19 -18.18 -19.40
CA GLY A 395 -36.46 -19.37 -18.59
C GLY A 395 -35.23 -20.26 -18.35
N GLU A 396 -34.03 -19.69 -18.44
CA GLU A 396 -32.76 -20.36 -18.19
C GLU A 396 -32.34 -20.21 -16.71
N PRO A 397 -31.54 -21.14 -16.16
CA PRO A 397 -30.97 -21.00 -14.82
C PRO A 397 -30.15 -19.72 -14.66
N ILE A 398 -30.23 -19.09 -13.48
CA ILE A 398 -29.35 -17.98 -13.10
C ILE A 398 -28.11 -18.51 -12.37
N PRO A 399 -26.98 -17.77 -12.37
CA PRO A 399 -25.80 -18.14 -11.60
C PRO A 399 -26.08 -18.24 -10.10
N ASP A 400 -25.47 -19.23 -9.45
CA ASP A 400 -25.43 -19.35 -7.99
C ASP A 400 -24.53 -18.26 -7.36
N GLY A 401 -24.68 -18.04 -6.06
CA GLY A 401 -23.79 -17.16 -5.29
C GLY A 401 -24.03 -15.65 -5.49
N ILE A 402 -25.15 -15.26 -6.11
CA ILE A 402 -25.59 -13.86 -6.14
C ILE A 402 -25.87 -13.41 -4.69
N PRO A 403 -25.25 -12.31 -4.21
CA PRO A 403 -25.46 -11.82 -2.85
C PRO A 403 -26.94 -11.57 -2.56
N GLY A 404 -27.40 -12.05 -1.41
CA GLY A 404 -28.74 -11.77 -0.91
C GLY A 404 -28.87 -10.34 -0.40
N TYR A 405 -30.10 -9.92 -0.12
CA TYR A 405 -30.40 -8.58 0.41
C TYR A 405 -29.61 -8.26 1.69
N GLN A 406 -29.51 -9.23 2.61
CA GLN A 406 -28.79 -9.07 3.86
C GLN A 406 -27.27 -9.00 3.68
N ASP A 407 -26.73 -9.68 2.66
CA ASP A 407 -25.30 -9.62 2.35
C ASP A 407 -24.92 -8.19 1.94
N VAL A 408 -25.68 -7.59 1.02
CA VAL A 408 -25.44 -6.22 0.56
C VAL A 408 -25.66 -5.20 1.68
N THR A 409 -26.70 -5.38 2.50
CA THR A 409 -26.99 -4.45 3.62
C THR A 409 -25.86 -4.44 4.65
N ARG A 410 -25.17 -5.56 4.88
CA ARG A 410 -24.04 -5.65 5.83
C ARG A 410 -22.79 -4.90 5.38
N LEU A 411 -22.65 -4.64 4.08
CA LEU A 411 -21.52 -3.88 3.53
C LEU A 411 -21.68 -2.37 3.75
N ILE A 412 -22.87 -1.91 4.12
CA ILE A 412 -23.19 -0.49 4.23
C ILE A 412 -23.16 -0.10 5.72
N PRO A 413 -22.52 1.04 6.07
CA PRO A 413 -22.42 1.54 7.44
C PRO A 413 -23.75 1.99 8.07
#